data_AF-A0A7C3M4C6-F1
#
_entry.id   AF-A0A7C3M4C6-F1
#
_cell.length_a   1.000
_cell.length_b   1.000
_cell.length_c   1.000
_cell.angle_alpha   90.00
_cell.angle_beta   90.00
_cell.angle_gamma   90.00
#
_symmetry.space_group_name_H-M   'P 1'
#
loop_
_entity.id
_entity.type
_entity.pdbx_description
1 polymer ?
#
loop_
_entity_poly.entity_id
_entity_poly.type
_entity_poly.pdbx_seq_one_letter_code
_entity_poly.pdbx_strand_id
1 'polypeptide(L)' 'MKNLKIYSLVPRCIICKDFEVFLVRKTFSLVNKKRVRGFQVKLKVYKKNGEIIEAGLILTKL' A
#
# COMPACT_ATOMS: atom_id res chain seq x y z
N MET A 1 -4.20 21.00 -12.66
CA MET A 1 -3.71 19.66 -12.26
C MET A 1 -4.91 18.78 -11.90
N LYS A 2 -4.92 17.50 -12.32
CA LYS A 2 -6.05 16.58 -12.14
C LYS A 2 -6.20 16.21 -10.65
N ASN A 3 -7.43 16.17 -10.13
CA ASN A 3 -7.75 15.80 -8.75
C ASN A 3 -7.37 14.34 -8.47
N LEU A 4 -6.21 14.12 -7.84
CA LEU A 4 -5.80 12.83 -7.29
C LEU A 4 -6.35 12.73 -5.87
N LYS A 5 -7.35 11.86 -5.65
CA LYS A 5 -7.85 11.55 -4.31
C LYS A 5 -7.13 10.32 -3.78
N ILE A 6 -6.43 10.49 -2.64
CA ILE A 6 -5.66 9.43 -1.97
C ILE A 6 -6.45 8.97 -0.76
N TYR A 7 -6.79 7.68 -0.72
CA TYR A 7 -7.45 7.07 0.43
C TYR A 7 -6.46 6.09 1.08
N SER A 8 -6.09 6.38 2.33
CA SER A 8 -5.16 5.54 3.11
C SER A 8 -5.96 4.61 4.02
N LEU A 9 -5.70 3.31 3.95
CA LEU A 9 -6.10 2.39 5.01
C LEU A 9 -5.01 2.39 6.08
N VAL A 10 -5.42 2.25 7.33
CA VAL A 10 -4.51 2.20 8.48
C VAL A 10 -3.49 1.08 8.25
N PRO A 11 -2.18 1.35 8.32
CA PRO A 11 -1.16 0.33 8.17
C PRO A 11 -1.33 -0.72 9.27
N ARG A 12 -1.36 -2.00 8.88
CA ARG A 12 -1.38 -3.11 9.84
C ARG A 12 0.05 -3.60 10.02
N CYS A 13 0.55 -3.54 11.25
CA CYS A 13 1.78 -4.21 11.64
C CYS A 13 1.40 -5.56 12.26
N ILE A 14 1.99 -6.65 11.77
CA ILE A 14 1.83 -7.99 12.34
C ILE A 14 3.21 -8.43 12.80
N ILE A 15 3.35 -8.72 14.09
CA ILE A 15 4.60 -9.21 14.67
C ILE A 15 4.47 -10.72 14.85
N CYS A 16 5.35 -11.50 14.22
CA CYS A 16 5.42 -12.95 14.34
C CYS A 16 6.83 -13.36 14.76
N LYS A 17 7.01 -13.77 16.02
CA LYS A 17 8.29 -14.18 16.62
C LYS A 17 9.44 -13.23 16.27
N ASP A 18 10.21 -13.57 15.23
CA ASP A 18 11.41 -12.86 14.79
C ASP A 18 11.15 -11.85 13.67
N PHE A 19 9.92 -11.80 13.12
CA PHE A 19 9.60 -10.97 11.95
C PHE A 19 8.50 -9.96 12.26
N GLU A 20 8.73 -8.71 11.86
CA GLU A 20 7.71 -7.67 11.80
C GLU A 20 7.25 -7.51 10.36
N VAL A 21 5.95 -7.66 10.12
CA VAL A 21 5.35 -7.49 8.79
C VAL A 21 4.54 -6.21 8.78
N PHE A 22 5.01 -5.20 8.05
CA PHE A 22 4.29 -3.96 7.80
C PHE A 22 3.50 -4.10 6.49
N LEU A 23 2.18 -4.05 6.60
CA LEU A 23 1.29 -4.03 5.45
C LEU A 23 0.65 -2.65 5.31
N VAL A 24 1.02 -1.93 4.25
CA VAL A 24 0.43 -0.65 3.89
C VAL A 24 -0.43 -0.84 2.65
N ARG A 25 -1.71 -0.46 2.74
CA ARG A 25 -2.64 -0.49 1.61
C ARG A 25 -3.13 0.92 1.34
N LYS A 26 -2.84 1.44 0.14
CA LYS A 26 -3.36 2.73 -0.32
C LYS A 26 -4.13 2.55 -1.61
N THR A 27 -5.28 3.21 -1.68
CA THR A 27 -6.09 3.24 -2.90
C THR A 27 -6.03 4.64 -3.48
N PHE A 28 -5.79 4.72 -4.79
CA PHE A 28 -5.68 5.95 -5.55
C PHE A 28 -6.75 5.95 -6.64
N SER A 29 -7.48 7.04 -6.76
CA SER A 29 -8.45 7.21 -7.85
C SER A 29 -7.97 8.31 -8.78
N LEU A 30 -7.70 7.95 -10.03
CA LEU A 30 -7.46 8.90 -11.10
C LEU A 30 -8.81 9.33 -11.67
N VAL A 31 -9.26 10.52 -11.31
CA VAL A 31 -10.51 11.09 -11.82
C VAL A 31 -10.21 11.94 -13.05
N ASN A 32 -10.77 11.57 -14.20
CA ASN A 32 -10.83 12.41 -15.39
C ASN A 32 -12.31 12.73 -15.68
N LYS A 33 -12.62 13.91 -16.27
CA LYS A 33 -13.96 14.53 -16.38
C LYS A 33 -15.15 13.59 -16.72
N LYS A 34 -14.91 12.42 -17.32
CA LYS A 34 -15.93 11.40 -17.67
C LYS A 34 -15.63 9.97 -17.14
N ARG A 35 -14.47 9.70 -16.53
CA ARG A 35 -14.04 8.36 -16.13
C ARG A 35 -13.19 8.40 -14.85
N VAL A 36 -13.51 7.52 -13.90
CA VAL A 36 -12.69 7.24 -12.71
C VAL A 36 -11.92 5.95 -12.96
N ARG A 37 -10.60 5.97 -12.80
CA ARG A 37 -9.77 4.75 -12.78
C ARG A 37 -9.21 4.56 -11.38
N GLY A 38 -9.61 3.49 -10.72
CA GLY A 38 -9.09 3.12 -9.41
C GLY A 38 -7.81 2.29 -9.54
N PHE A 39 -6.87 2.52 -8.64
CA PHE A 39 -5.67 1.72 -8.47
C PHE A 39 -5.48 1.44 -6.99
N GLN A 40 -4.96 0.28 -6.67
CA GLN A 40 -4.60 -0.12 -5.33
C GLN A 40 -3.13 -0.46 -5.28
N VAL A 41 -2.44 0.15 -4.32
CA VAL A 41 -1.07 -0.15 -3.99
C VAL A 41 -1.06 -0.90 -2.67
N LYS A 42 -0.44 -2.07 -2.65
CA LYS A 42 -0.14 -2.83 -1.43
C LYS A 42 1.38 -2.91 -1.29
N LEU A 43 1.90 -2.36 -0.21
CA LEU A 43 3.29 -2.52 0.19
C LEU A 43 3.34 -3.50 1.36
N LYS A 44 4.14 -4.56 1.24
CA LYS A 44 4.40 -5.53 2.29
C LYS A 44 5.90 -5.48 2.61
N VAL A 45 6.26 -5.10 3.83
CA VAL A 45 7.65 -5.04 4.28
C VAL A 45 7.83 -6.04 5.41
N TYR A 46 8.78 -6.94 5.27
CA TYR A 46 9.23 -7.86 6.32
C TYR A 46 10.50 -7.31 6.93
N LYS A 47 10.49 -7.12 8.25
CA LYS A 47 11.67 -6.78 9.03
C LYS A 47 12.01 -7.89 10.01
N LYS A 48 13.27 -7.98 10.40
CA LYS A 48 13.76 -8.82 11.52
C LYS A 48 14.81 -8.01 12.26
N ASN A 49 14.70 -7.95 13.59
CA ASN A 49 15.63 -7.19 14.44
C ASN A 49 15.85 -5.73 13.98
N GLY A 50 14.81 -5.09 13.43
CA GLY A 50 14.89 -3.71 12.92
C GLY A 50 15.38 -3.56 11.47
N GLU A 51 15.95 -4.61 10.87
CA GLU A 51 16.43 -4.61 9.48
C GLU A 51 15.35 -5.07 8.50
N ILE A 52 15.25 -4.45 7.32
CA ILE A 52 14.31 -4.86 6.27
C ILE A 52 14.92 -6.05 5.52
N ILE A 53 14.27 -7.21 5.59
CA ILE A 53 14.69 -8.42 4.87
C ILE A 53 14.09 -8.45 3.46
N GLU A 54 12.81 -8.12 3.35
CA GLU A 54 12.09 -8.23 2.09
C GLU A 54 11.01 -7.15 2.00
N ALA A 55 10.89 -6.52 0.84
CA ALA A 55 9.82 -5.57 0.57
C ALA A 55 9.19 -5.87 -0.79
N GLY A 56 7.88 -6.05 -0.81
CA GLY A 56 7.09 -6.26 -2.01
C GLY A 56 6.10 -5.11 -2.25
N LEU A 57 6.08 -4.58 -3.47
CA LEU A 57 5.10 -3.59 -3.92
C LEU A 57 4.20 -4.23 -4.99
N ILE A 58 2.89 -4.17 -4.77
CA ILE A 58 1.89 -4.69 -5.72
C ILE A 58 0.97 -3.54 -6.13
N LEU A 59 0.90 -3.29 -7.44
CA LEU A 59 -0.06 -2.37 -8.06
C LEU A 59 -1.18 -3.19 -8.71
N THR A 60 -2.41 -2.98 -8.28
CA THR A 60 -3.60 -3.64 -8.84
C THR A 60 -4.57 -2.59 -9.36
N LYS A 61 -5.05 -2.74 -10.59
CA LYS A 61 -6.14 -1.90 -11.11
C LYS A 61 -7.46 -2.33 -10.45
N LEU A 62 -8.24 -1.35 -9.97
CA LEU A 62 -9.58 -1.57 -9.41
C LEU A 62 -10.66 -1.38 -10.47
#